data_AF-A0A846YAW0-F1
#
_entry.id   AF-A0A846YAW0-F1
#
_cell.length_a   1.000
_cell.length_b   1.000
_cell.length_c   1.000
_cell.angle_alpha   90.00
_cell.angle_beta   90.00
_cell.angle_gamma   90.00
#
_symmetry.space_group_name_H-M   'P 1'
#
loop_
_entity.id
_entity.type
_entity.pdbx_description
1 polymer ?
#
loop_
_entity_poly.entity_id
_entity_poly.type
_entity_poly.pdbx_seq_one_letter_code
_entity_poly.pdbx_strand_id
1 'polypeptide(L)'
;MTVESAEDHATTTRTAAPAAGAFTAEVLTERCRALADAGDHACIGISPFNSYFTTDRITALARWARPRFASVHFYVPDGPSAYTLQALGYTPQQAAHKARRQGRWLGNKIRRALTDLGVPDPEPLVLDSAALHTNTTYQRLHAEVSGQFARDPDFAAACLSASGWVLGQRLPGTAAPTDEQTRAAVRYLLAELPLFTDTAAIVGTTASVFCYHQPPAFLRDLYHHRLAWKPAPHQGFLVLAPTGERADPTTRPDHPNR
;
A
#
# COMPACT_ATOMS: atom_id res chain seq x y z
N MET A 1 37.59 -23.00 59.70
CA MET A 1 38.51 -22.46 58.67
C MET A 1 38.33 -23.31 57.44
N THR A 2 37.90 -22.87 56.26
CA THR A 2 37.54 -21.57 55.69
C THR A 2 37.17 -21.90 54.23
N VAL A 3 36.06 -21.37 53.70
CA VAL A 3 35.75 -20.90 52.31
C VAL A 3 36.40 -21.59 51.07
N GLU A 4 35.84 -21.69 49.86
CA GLU A 4 34.70 -21.13 49.13
C GLU A 4 34.65 -21.90 47.77
N SER A 5 33.47 -22.23 47.25
CA SER A 5 32.84 -21.66 46.05
C SER A 5 33.62 -21.67 44.73
N ALA A 6 33.07 -22.36 43.74
CA ALA A 6 33.06 -21.91 42.35
C ALA A 6 31.89 -22.59 41.63
N GLU A 7 30.70 -21.97 41.70
CA GLU A 7 29.59 -22.25 40.80
C GLU A 7 29.89 -21.60 39.45
N ASP A 8 29.95 -22.45 38.42
CA ASP A 8 30.23 -22.08 37.04
C ASP A 8 28.99 -21.40 36.43
N HIS A 9 28.98 -20.07 36.42
CA HIS A 9 27.97 -19.28 35.72
C HIS A 9 28.23 -19.29 34.21
N ALA A 10 27.70 -20.30 33.54
CA ALA A 10 27.53 -20.31 32.09
C ALA A 10 26.63 -19.12 31.69
N THR A 11 27.27 -18.04 31.25
CA THR A 11 26.62 -16.87 30.66
C THR A 11 25.98 -17.31 29.35
N THR A 12 24.70 -17.69 29.42
CA THR A 12 23.87 -17.89 28.25
C THR A 12 23.59 -16.51 27.66
N THR A 13 24.30 -16.18 26.59
CA THR A 13 24.02 -15.03 25.74
C THR A 13 22.60 -15.19 25.21
N ARG A 14 21.67 -14.49 25.85
CA ARG A 14 20.26 -14.48 25.48
C ARG A 14 20.14 -13.75 24.13
N THR A 15 20.10 -14.51 23.04
CA THR A 15 19.70 -14.02 21.72
C THR A 15 18.40 -13.24 21.88
N ALA A 16 18.45 -11.93 21.66
CA ALA A 16 17.28 -11.08 21.75
C ALA A 16 16.23 -11.59 20.76
N ALA A 17 15.02 -11.86 21.26
CA ALA A 17 13.86 -12.09 20.39
C ALA A 17 13.72 -10.88 19.44
N PRO A 18 13.39 -11.08 18.15
CA PRO A 18 13.21 -9.98 17.23
C PRO A 18 12.15 -9.03 17.79
N ALA A 19 12.48 -7.73 17.86
CA ALA A 19 11.55 -6.72 18.35
C ALA A 19 10.25 -6.80 17.55
N ALA A 20 9.13 -7.02 18.24
CA ALA A 20 7.81 -6.96 17.64
C ALA A 20 7.66 -5.61 16.90
N GLY A 21 7.59 -5.65 15.56
CA GLY A 21 7.52 -4.45 14.70
C GLY A 21 8.69 -4.21 13.76
N ALA A 22 9.66 -5.12 13.67
CA ALA A 22 10.71 -5.02 12.65
C ALA A 22 10.15 -5.36 11.24
N PHE A 23 10.33 -4.46 10.27
CA PHE A 23 10.07 -4.72 8.85
C PHE A 23 11.39 -4.69 8.08
N THR A 24 11.52 -5.58 7.10
CA THR A 24 12.51 -5.46 6.04
C THR A 24 11.93 -4.57 4.94
N ALA A 25 12.78 -3.74 4.33
CA ALA A 25 12.42 -2.87 3.23
C ALA A 25 13.26 -3.22 2.00
N GLU A 26 12.61 -3.73 0.95
CA GLU A 26 13.21 -3.93 -0.36
C GLU A 26 12.89 -2.70 -1.24
N VAL A 27 13.92 -2.17 -1.89
CA VAL A 27 13.81 -1.07 -2.84
C VAL A 27 13.69 -1.62 -4.27
N LEU A 28 12.88 -0.97 -5.12
CA LEU A 28 12.79 -1.37 -6.53
C LEU A 28 13.96 -0.87 -7.37
N THR A 29 14.55 0.27 -7.00
CA THR A 29 15.68 0.90 -7.72
C THR A 29 16.61 1.60 -6.72
N GLU A 30 17.81 1.94 -7.16
CA GLU A 30 18.76 2.71 -6.34
C GLU A 30 18.24 4.12 -6.01
N ARG A 31 17.46 4.72 -6.92
CA ARG A 31 16.76 5.98 -6.64
C ARG A 31 15.75 5.82 -5.50
N CYS A 32 15.00 4.72 -5.47
CA CYS A 32 14.09 4.43 -4.35
C CYS A 32 14.85 4.31 -3.03
N ARG A 33 16.06 3.75 -3.04
CA ARG A 33 16.94 3.68 -1.85
C ARG A 33 17.32 5.08 -1.37
N ALA A 34 17.86 5.91 -2.26
CA ALA A 34 18.26 7.27 -1.90
C ALA A 34 17.10 8.09 -1.31
N LEU A 35 15.89 7.98 -1.87
CA LEU A 35 14.70 8.66 -1.35
C LEU A 35 14.23 8.10 0.00
N ALA A 36 14.34 6.78 0.20
CA ALA A 36 14.02 6.14 1.47
C ALA A 36 15.01 6.52 2.58
N ASP A 37 16.30 6.59 2.25
CA ASP A 37 17.37 6.97 3.18
C ASP A 37 17.29 8.46 3.55
N ALA A 38 16.81 9.32 2.64
CA ALA A 38 16.56 10.74 2.91
C ALA A 38 15.44 10.96 3.94
N GLY A 39 14.42 10.09 3.95
CA GLY A 39 13.43 10.06 5.03
C GLY A 39 12.43 11.24 5.04
N ASP A 40 12.13 11.87 3.90
CA ASP A 40 11.20 13.01 3.87
C ASP A 40 9.76 12.62 4.21
N HIS A 41 9.21 11.65 3.48
CA HIS A 41 7.83 11.22 3.62
C HIS A 41 7.63 9.78 3.20
N ALA A 42 6.75 9.06 3.91
CA ALA A 42 6.25 7.75 3.49
C ALA A 42 4.72 7.73 3.37
N CYS A 43 4.22 7.14 2.28
CA CYS A 43 2.81 6.83 2.09
C CYS A 43 2.59 5.33 2.21
N ILE A 44 1.83 4.88 3.22
CA ILE A 44 1.60 3.45 3.46
C ILE A 44 0.24 3.06 2.88
N GLY A 45 0.25 2.21 1.85
CA GLY A 45 -0.98 1.69 1.24
C GLY A 45 -1.67 0.64 2.11
N ILE A 46 -2.93 0.84 2.46
CA ILE A 46 -3.75 -0.08 3.26
C ILE A 46 -4.95 -0.54 2.42
N SER A 47 -4.84 -1.69 1.78
CA SER A 47 -5.88 -2.16 0.84
C SER A 47 -7.10 -2.77 1.56
N PRO A 48 -8.34 -2.39 1.18
CA PRO A 48 -9.56 -3.06 1.62
C PRO A 48 -9.60 -4.54 1.23
N PHE A 49 -10.30 -5.32 2.06
CA PHE A 49 -10.52 -6.77 1.86
C PHE A 49 -9.23 -7.60 1.81
N ASN A 50 -8.16 -7.11 2.44
CA ASN A 50 -6.91 -7.84 2.58
C ASN A 50 -6.66 -8.13 4.08
N SER A 51 -6.66 -9.42 4.44
CA SER A 51 -6.49 -9.91 5.80
C SER A 51 -5.12 -9.58 6.40
N TYR A 52 -4.13 -9.23 5.57
CA TYR A 52 -2.83 -8.73 6.01
C TYR A 52 -2.94 -7.50 6.92
N PHE A 53 -3.89 -6.60 6.66
CA PHE A 53 -4.03 -5.32 7.38
C PHE A 53 -4.89 -5.45 8.65
N THR A 54 -4.38 -6.22 9.60
CA THR A 54 -4.90 -6.24 10.97
C THR A 54 -4.57 -4.92 11.70
N THR A 55 -5.26 -4.64 12.81
CA THR A 55 -4.94 -3.46 13.63
C THR A 55 -3.48 -3.52 14.11
N ASP A 56 -3.01 -4.68 14.55
CA ASP A 56 -1.63 -4.87 15.02
C ASP A 56 -0.62 -4.64 13.89
N ARG A 57 -0.91 -5.10 12.67
CA ARG A 57 -0.04 -4.87 11.51
C ARG A 57 0.02 -3.38 11.16
N ILE A 58 -1.12 -2.68 11.17
CA ILE A 58 -1.17 -1.23 10.92
C ILE A 58 -0.38 -0.47 11.99
N THR A 59 -0.55 -0.82 13.27
CA THR A 59 0.21 -0.23 14.38
C THR A 59 1.71 -0.49 14.23
N ALA A 60 2.11 -1.70 13.84
CA ALA A 60 3.51 -2.04 13.60
C ALA A 60 4.10 -1.22 12.44
N LEU A 61 3.36 -1.07 11.33
CA LEU A 61 3.77 -0.23 10.20
C LEU A 61 3.95 1.23 10.61
N ALA A 62 3.02 1.77 11.41
CA ALA A 62 3.11 3.13 11.94
C ALA A 62 4.33 3.31 12.87
N ARG A 63 4.58 2.35 13.77
CA ARG A 63 5.78 2.33 14.63
C ARG A 63 7.07 2.25 13.84
N TRP A 64 7.07 1.53 12.72
CA TRP A 64 8.23 1.42 11.85
C TRP A 64 8.49 2.72 11.08
N ALA A 65 7.46 3.33 10.49
CA ALA A 65 7.62 4.48 9.60
C ALA A 65 7.90 5.79 10.35
N ARG A 66 7.20 6.08 11.44
CA ARG A 66 7.29 7.39 12.13
C ARG A 66 8.70 7.82 12.57
N PRO A 67 9.57 6.95 13.11
CA PRO A 67 10.94 7.36 13.44
C PRO A 67 11.88 7.43 12.23
N ARG A 68 11.44 6.96 11.05
CA ARG A 68 12.25 6.90 9.81
C ARG A 68 11.95 8.02 8.84
N PHE A 69 10.73 8.57 8.88
CA PHE A 69 10.28 9.60 7.97
C PHE A 69 9.81 10.84 8.74
N ALA A 70 10.14 12.03 8.23
CA ALA A 70 9.71 13.29 8.83
C ALA A 70 8.18 13.45 8.83
N SER A 71 7.51 12.85 7.84
CA SER A 71 6.04 12.81 7.75
C SER A 71 5.55 11.46 7.20
N VAL A 72 4.34 11.05 7.59
CA VAL A 72 3.76 9.77 7.14
C VAL A 72 2.27 9.94 6.88
N HIS A 73 1.82 9.48 5.72
CA HIS A 73 0.40 9.33 5.40
C HIS A 73 0.05 7.86 5.19
N PHE A 74 -1.22 7.52 5.41
CA PHE A 74 -1.81 6.22 5.11
C PHE A 74 -2.84 6.38 4.00
N TYR A 75 -2.72 5.58 2.94
CA TYR A 75 -3.67 5.60 1.84
C TYR A 75 -4.70 4.46 2.00
N VAL A 76 -5.98 4.80 1.90
CA VAL A 76 -7.09 3.84 1.89
C VAL A 76 -7.89 4.01 0.59
N PRO A 77 -7.82 3.05 -0.36
CA PRO A 77 -8.58 3.09 -1.62
C PRO A 77 -10.06 2.71 -1.45
N ASP A 78 -10.78 3.41 -0.57
CA ASP A 78 -12.17 3.13 -0.22
C ASP A 78 -13.20 3.41 -1.34
N GLY A 79 -12.96 4.41 -2.17
CA GLY A 79 -13.73 4.71 -3.37
C GLY A 79 -13.34 3.79 -4.53
N PRO A 80 -12.04 3.73 -4.91
CA PRO A 80 -11.56 2.84 -5.98
C PRO A 80 -11.98 1.37 -5.80
N SER A 81 -12.01 0.87 -4.56
CA SER A 81 -12.44 -0.50 -4.25
C SER A 81 -13.84 -0.86 -4.77
N ALA A 82 -14.72 0.13 -5.00
CA ALA A 82 -16.02 -0.11 -5.60
C ALA A 82 -15.91 -0.66 -7.04
N TYR A 83 -14.88 -0.27 -7.80
CA TYR A 83 -14.68 -0.76 -9.17
C TYR A 83 -14.35 -2.25 -9.22
N THR A 84 -13.51 -2.71 -8.29
CA THR A 84 -13.23 -4.15 -8.14
C THR A 84 -14.48 -4.91 -7.76
N LEU A 85 -15.31 -4.39 -6.85
CA LEU A 85 -16.57 -5.03 -6.47
C LEU A 85 -17.57 -5.08 -7.64
N GLN A 86 -17.66 -4.01 -8.44
CA GLN A 86 -18.50 -4.02 -9.66
C GLN A 86 -18.01 -5.07 -10.65
N ALA A 87 -16.71 -5.19 -10.86
CA ALA A 87 -16.12 -6.24 -11.70
C ALA A 87 -16.41 -7.66 -11.17
N LEU A 88 -16.63 -7.82 -9.87
CA LEU A 88 -17.05 -9.09 -9.24
C LEU A 88 -18.57 -9.33 -9.29
N GLY A 89 -19.34 -8.43 -9.91
CA GLY A 89 -20.78 -8.59 -10.15
C GLY A 89 -21.69 -7.89 -9.14
N TYR A 90 -21.15 -7.08 -8.22
CA TYR A 90 -21.98 -6.23 -7.36
C TYR A 90 -22.60 -5.07 -8.16
N THR A 91 -23.83 -4.67 -7.84
CA THR A 91 -24.40 -3.45 -8.44
C THR A 91 -23.59 -2.22 -8.01
N PRO A 92 -23.59 -1.12 -8.78
CA PRO A 92 -22.84 0.08 -8.43
C PRO A 92 -23.14 0.61 -7.02
N GLN A 93 -24.40 0.55 -6.60
CA GLN A 93 -24.85 0.98 -5.27
C GLN A 93 -24.32 0.07 -4.16
N GLN A 94 -24.43 -1.26 -4.33
CA GLN A 94 -23.90 -2.24 -3.37
C GLN A 94 -22.38 -2.14 -3.25
N ALA A 95 -21.69 -2.04 -4.39
CA ALA A 95 -20.25 -1.89 -4.45
C ALA A 95 -19.79 -0.62 -3.71
N ALA A 96 -20.38 0.53 -4.01
CA ALA A 96 -20.05 1.79 -3.35
C ALA A 96 -20.33 1.74 -1.84
N HIS A 97 -21.47 1.16 -1.43
CA HIS A 97 -21.80 1.01 -0.02
C HIS A 97 -20.77 0.12 0.72
N LYS A 98 -20.47 -1.06 0.16
CA LYS A 98 -19.53 -2.03 0.76
C LYS A 98 -18.10 -1.47 0.81
N ALA A 99 -17.66 -0.79 -0.25
CA ALA A 99 -16.34 -0.19 -0.32
C ALA A 99 -16.16 0.94 0.71
N ARG A 100 -17.12 1.88 0.81
CA ARG A 100 -17.12 2.95 1.83
C ARG A 100 -17.16 2.40 3.25
N ARG A 101 -18.00 1.39 3.51
CA ARG A 101 -18.08 0.76 4.84
C ARG A 101 -16.74 0.17 5.25
N GLN A 102 -16.08 -0.56 4.34
CA GLN A 102 -14.78 -1.16 4.61
C GLN A 102 -13.67 -0.11 4.75
N GLY A 103 -13.69 0.92 3.91
CA GLY A 103 -12.78 2.05 4.00
C GLY A 103 -12.85 2.78 5.34
N ARG A 104 -14.05 3.13 5.79
CA ARG A 104 -14.28 3.75 7.11
C ARG A 104 -13.74 2.87 8.24
N TRP A 105 -13.96 1.56 8.16
CA TRP A 105 -13.43 0.64 9.15
C TRP A 105 -11.90 0.61 9.18
N LEU A 106 -11.23 0.59 8.02
CA LEU A 106 -9.77 0.68 7.93
C LEU A 106 -9.24 2.04 8.40
N GLY A 107 -9.86 3.14 7.98
CA GLY A 107 -9.52 4.49 8.45
C GLY A 107 -9.59 4.60 9.97
N ASN A 108 -10.64 4.05 10.60
CA ASN A 108 -10.77 4.03 12.05
C ASN A 108 -9.67 3.20 12.73
N LYS A 109 -9.24 2.08 12.14
CA LYS A 109 -8.09 1.32 12.66
C LYS A 109 -6.79 2.12 12.59
N ILE A 110 -6.56 2.80 11.46
CA ILE A 110 -5.37 3.64 11.27
C ILE A 110 -5.36 4.77 12.30
N ARG A 111 -6.47 5.52 12.42
CA ARG A 111 -6.58 6.61 13.39
C ARG A 111 -6.35 6.13 14.81
N ARG A 112 -6.98 5.02 15.21
CA ARG A 112 -6.76 4.41 16.53
C ARG A 112 -5.29 4.04 16.74
N ALA A 113 -4.67 3.36 15.78
CA ALA A 113 -3.25 3.01 15.86
C ALA A 113 -2.36 4.24 16.02
N LEU A 114 -2.66 5.35 15.33
CA LEU A 114 -1.92 6.60 15.44
C LEU A 114 -2.14 7.30 16.78
N THR A 115 -3.39 7.35 17.27
CA THR A 115 -3.73 7.88 18.60
C THR A 115 -3.02 7.09 19.71
N ASP A 116 -3.01 5.75 19.62
CA ASP A 116 -2.31 4.88 20.58
C ASP A 116 -0.78 5.09 20.56
N LEU A 117 -0.25 5.68 19.48
CA LEU A 117 1.15 6.10 19.35
C LEU A 117 1.39 7.59 19.69
N GLY A 118 0.40 8.25 20.28
CA GLY A 118 0.48 9.63 20.73
C GLY A 118 0.44 10.66 19.60
N VAL A 119 -0.11 10.33 18.44
CA VAL A 119 -0.38 11.32 17.37
C VAL A 119 -1.60 12.17 17.78
N PRO A 120 -1.46 13.49 17.96
CA PRO A 120 -2.55 14.34 18.47
C PRO A 120 -3.74 14.44 17.51
N ASP A 121 -3.47 14.58 16.21
CA ASP A 121 -4.49 14.67 15.16
C ASP A 121 -4.18 13.70 14.02
N PRO A 122 -4.78 12.49 14.02
CA PRO A 122 -4.53 11.50 12.99
C PRO A 122 -5.38 11.70 11.72
N GLU A 123 -6.38 12.58 11.73
CA GLU A 123 -7.34 12.72 10.62
C GLU A 123 -6.65 13.13 9.30
N PRO A 124 -5.78 14.16 9.27
CA PRO A 124 -5.13 14.60 8.04
C PRO A 124 -4.14 13.57 7.47
N LEU A 125 -3.71 12.61 8.29
CA LEU A 125 -2.74 11.59 7.91
C LEU A 125 -3.38 10.43 7.13
N VAL A 126 -4.71 10.41 6.98
CA VAL A 126 -5.43 9.39 6.21
C VAL A 126 -5.88 9.96 4.88
N LEU A 127 -5.28 9.47 3.80
CA LEU A 127 -5.68 9.77 2.43
C LEU A 127 -6.75 8.75 2.00
N ASP A 128 -8.01 9.09 2.21
CA ASP A 128 -9.15 8.34 1.66
C ASP A 128 -9.73 9.05 0.43
N SER A 129 -10.79 8.51 -0.15
CA SER A 129 -11.40 9.10 -1.34
C SER A 129 -12.06 10.44 -1.06
N ALA A 130 -12.48 10.73 0.16
CA ALA A 130 -13.03 12.05 0.49
C ALA A 130 -11.90 13.10 0.48
N ALA A 131 -10.76 12.79 1.10
CA ALA A 131 -9.57 13.65 1.08
C ALA A 131 -9.03 13.85 -0.34
N LEU A 132 -8.94 12.78 -1.14
CA LEU A 132 -8.42 12.85 -2.51
C LEU A 132 -9.41 13.50 -3.49
N HIS A 133 -10.72 13.45 -3.22
CA HIS A 133 -11.71 14.10 -4.07
C HIS A 133 -11.56 15.63 -4.11
N THR A 134 -11.17 16.23 -2.98
CA THR A 134 -10.98 17.68 -2.86
C THR A 134 -9.54 18.13 -3.17
N ASN A 135 -8.60 17.20 -3.32
CA ASN A 135 -7.21 17.50 -3.62
C ASN A 135 -7.01 17.75 -5.12
N THR A 136 -6.82 19.02 -5.50
CA THR A 136 -6.70 19.44 -6.91
C THR A 136 -5.48 18.83 -7.62
N THR A 137 -4.36 18.65 -6.92
CA THR A 137 -3.15 18.00 -7.47
C THR A 137 -3.43 16.54 -7.81
N TYR A 138 -4.07 15.79 -6.91
CA TYR A 138 -4.48 14.42 -7.18
C TYR A 138 -5.46 14.36 -8.37
N GLN A 139 -6.47 15.23 -8.41
CA GLN A 139 -7.44 15.26 -9.51
C GLN A 139 -6.77 15.51 -10.87
N ARG A 140 -5.80 16.44 -10.93
CA ARG A 140 -5.01 16.70 -12.13
C ARG A 140 -4.22 15.48 -12.57
N LEU A 141 -3.43 14.88 -11.66
CA LEU A 141 -2.62 13.70 -11.95
C LEU A 141 -3.48 12.51 -12.40
N HIS A 142 -4.64 12.32 -11.76
CA HIS A 142 -5.60 11.29 -12.13
C HIS A 142 -6.15 11.50 -13.55
N ALA A 143 -6.46 12.75 -13.93
CA ALA A 143 -6.89 13.09 -15.27
C ALA A 143 -5.79 12.87 -16.32
N GLU A 144 -4.53 13.21 -15.99
CA GLU A 144 -3.37 12.99 -16.86
C GLU A 144 -3.14 11.50 -17.12
N VAL A 145 -3.13 10.68 -16.07
CA VAL A 145 -3.02 9.21 -16.16
C VAL A 145 -4.16 8.61 -16.98
N SER A 146 -5.41 9.04 -16.72
CA SER A 146 -6.58 8.58 -17.46
C SER A 146 -6.49 8.97 -18.95
N GLY A 147 -6.00 10.17 -19.24
CA GLY A 147 -5.74 10.63 -20.60
C GLY A 147 -4.63 9.81 -21.28
N GLN A 148 -3.57 9.44 -20.56
CA GLN A 148 -2.52 8.58 -21.10
C GLN A 148 -3.07 7.19 -21.43
N PHE A 149 -3.86 6.60 -20.53
CA PHE A 149 -4.54 5.33 -20.76
C PHE A 149 -5.43 5.38 -22.01
N ALA A 150 -6.08 6.50 -22.31
CA ALA A 150 -6.92 6.63 -23.49
C ALA A 150 -6.13 6.81 -24.81
N ARG A 151 -4.92 7.39 -24.77
CA ARG A 151 -4.15 7.76 -25.97
C ARG A 151 -3.07 6.75 -26.35
N ASP A 152 -2.57 5.98 -25.40
CA ASP A 152 -1.43 5.10 -25.57
C ASP A 152 -1.86 3.63 -25.42
N PRO A 153 -1.96 2.89 -26.53
CA PRO A 153 -2.41 1.50 -26.51
C PRO A 153 -1.51 0.56 -25.70
N ASP A 154 -0.19 0.79 -25.68
CA ASP A 154 0.75 -0.06 -24.95
C ASP A 154 0.62 0.15 -23.45
N PHE A 155 0.48 1.42 -23.03
CA PHE A 155 0.20 1.74 -21.63
C PHE A 155 -1.17 1.21 -21.20
N ALA A 156 -2.19 1.29 -22.07
CA ALA A 156 -3.51 0.74 -21.81
C ALA A 156 -3.45 -0.79 -21.63
N ALA A 157 -2.75 -1.49 -22.51
CA ALA A 157 -2.56 -2.93 -22.45
C ALA A 157 -1.85 -3.35 -21.14
N ALA A 158 -0.80 -2.63 -20.73
CA ALA A 158 -0.11 -2.87 -19.47
C ALA A 158 -1.04 -2.68 -18.25
N CYS A 159 -1.84 -1.61 -18.23
CA CYS A 159 -2.80 -1.35 -17.17
C CYS A 159 -3.90 -2.43 -17.09
N LEU A 160 -4.46 -2.83 -18.24
CA LEU A 160 -5.49 -3.86 -18.33
C LEU A 160 -4.93 -5.22 -17.90
N SER A 161 -3.74 -5.59 -18.35
CA SER A 161 -3.07 -6.85 -17.96
C SER A 161 -2.86 -6.92 -16.45
N ALA A 162 -2.33 -5.86 -15.84
CA ALA A 162 -2.13 -5.77 -14.40
C ALA A 162 -3.45 -5.92 -13.62
N SER A 163 -4.50 -5.24 -14.09
CA SER A 163 -5.83 -5.26 -13.45
C SER A 163 -6.51 -6.62 -13.59
N GLY A 164 -6.39 -7.26 -14.75
CA GLY A 164 -6.89 -8.61 -15.00
C GLY A 164 -6.19 -9.64 -14.11
N TRP A 165 -4.86 -9.55 -13.95
CA TRP A 165 -4.13 -10.42 -13.05
C TRP A 165 -4.60 -10.29 -11.59
N VAL A 166 -4.74 -9.06 -11.08
CA VAL A 166 -5.23 -8.81 -9.70
C VAL A 166 -6.67 -9.31 -9.53
N LEU A 167 -7.53 -9.07 -10.52
CA LEU A 167 -8.92 -9.50 -10.47
C LEU A 167 -9.05 -11.03 -10.52
N GLY A 168 -8.22 -11.70 -11.34
CA GLY A 168 -8.18 -13.16 -11.44
C GLY A 168 -7.91 -13.85 -10.09
N GLN A 169 -7.08 -13.26 -9.23
CA GLN A 169 -6.82 -13.78 -7.87
C GLN A 169 -8.07 -13.70 -6.96
N ARG A 170 -9.07 -12.89 -7.33
CA ARG A 170 -10.31 -12.67 -6.59
C ARG A 170 -11.53 -13.31 -7.26
N LEU A 171 -11.35 -14.02 -8.38
CA LEU A 171 -12.41 -14.79 -9.00
C LEU A 171 -12.40 -16.23 -8.49
N PRO A 172 -13.58 -16.86 -8.35
CA PRO A 172 -13.64 -18.23 -7.87
C PRO A 172 -13.03 -19.21 -8.89
N GLY A 173 -12.20 -20.15 -8.40
CA GLY A 173 -11.59 -21.19 -9.22
C GLY A 173 -10.48 -20.67 -10.13
N THR A 174 -10.39 -21.23 -11.35
CA THR A 174 -9.41 -20.84 -12.39
C THR A 174 -10.03 -19.92 -13.45
N ALA A 175 -11.14 -19.25 -13.13
CA ALA A 175 -11.85 -18.39 -14.08
C ALA A 175 -11.00 -17.17 -14.45
N ALA A 176 -10.79 -16.96 -15.75
CA ALA A 176 -10.20 -15.73 -16.25
C ALA A 176 -11.25 -14.59 -16.21
N PRO A 177 -10.85 -13.36 -15.87
CA PRO A 177 -11.75 -12.22 -15.94
C PRO A 177 -12.15 -11.94 -17.39
N THR A 178 -13.41 -11.53 -17.60
CA THR A 178 -13.84 -11.05 -18.91
C THR A 178 -13.24 -9.68 -19.23
N ASP A 179 -13.28 -9.29 -20.51
CA ASP A 179 -12.84 -7.96 -20.94
C ASP A 179 -13.61 -6.83 -20.25
N GLU A 180 -14.91 -7.01 -20.04
CA GLU A 180 -15.75 -6.03 -19.34
C GLU A 180 -15.34 -5.90 -17.88
N GLN A 181 -15.12 -7.03 -17.20
CA GLN A 181 -14.64 -7.04 -15.82
C GLN A 181 -13.26 -6.39 -15.69
N THR A 182 -12.36 -6.65 -16.63
CA THR A 182 -11.02 -6.07 -16.67
C THR A 182 -11.08 -4.55 -16.91
N ARG A 183 -11.94 -4.08 -17.83
CA ARG A 183 -12.20 -2.66 -18.07
C ARG A 183 -12.85 -1.96 -16.87
N ALA A 184 -13.67 -2.66 -16.09
CA ALA A 184 -14.20 -2.11 -14.85
C ALA A 184 -13.09 -2.01 -13.79
N ALA A 185 -12.29 -3.08 -13.62
CA ALA A 185 -11.25 -3.16 -12.60
C ALA A 185 -10.08 -2.19 -12.84
N VAL A 186 -9.72 -1.88 -14.09
CA VAL A 186 -8.59 -0.97 -14.38
C VAL A 186 -8.78 0.43 -13.79
N ARG A 187 -10.02 0.86 -13.59
CA ARG A 187 -10.35 2.14 -12.94
C ARG A 187 -9.81 2.22 -11.51
N TYR A 188 -9.66 1.07 -10.82
CA TYR A 188 -9.00 1.01 -9.52
C TYR A 188 -7.52 1.37 -9.65
N LEU A 189 -6.80 0.72 -10.58
CA LEU A 189 -5.37 0.96 -10.79
C LEU A 189 -5.11 2.42 -11.23
N LEU A 190 -5.92 2.95 -12.15
CA LEU A 190 -5.80 4.34 -12.60
C LEU A 190 -5.98 5.34 -11.45
N ALA A 191 -6.83 5.04 -10.47
CA ALA A 191 -7.02 5.86 -9.29
C ALA A 191 -5.82 5.81 -8.30
N GLU A 192 -5.07 4.71 -8.25
CA GLU A 192 -3.90 4.62 -7.37
C GLU A 192 -2.63 5.19 -7.99
N LEU A 193 -2.54 5.19 -9.33
CA LEU A 193 -1.36 5.65 -10.07
C LEU A 193 -0.82 7.02 -9.66
N PRO A 194 -1.65 8.06 -9.40
CA PRO A 194 -1.17 9.33 -8.86
C PRO A 194 -0.35 9.18 -7.57
N LEU A 195 -0.76 8.32 -6.64
CA LEU A 195 -0.01 8.08 -5.42
C LEU A 195 1.25 7.24 -5.68
N PHE A 196 1.20 6.29 -6.61
CA PHE A 196 2.39 5.54 -6.99
C PHE A 196 3.43 6.37 -7.75
N THR A 197 3.05 7.52 -8.33
CA THR A 197 3.92 8.26 -9.24
C THR A 197 4.28 9.67 -8.76
N ASP A 198 3.47 10.31 -7.93
CA ASP A 198 3.76 11.64 -7.41
C ASP A 198 2.97 11.95 -6.11
N THR A 199 3.13 11.10 -5.09
CA THR A 199 2.54 11.38 -3.78
C THR A 199 3.06 12.68 -3.18
N ALA A 200 4.35 12.99 -3.38
CA ALA A 200 4.94 14.18 -2.75
C ALA A 200 4.21 15.47 -3.18
N ALA A 201 3.85 15.61 -4.47
CA ALA A 201 3.04 16.74 -4.92
C ALA A 201 1.62 16.74 -4.34
N ILE A 202 1.03 15.55 -4.10
CA ILE A 202 -0.32 15.41 -3.53
C ILE A 202 -0.35 15.87 -2.07
N VAL A 203 0.68 15.55 -1.28
CA VAL A 203 0.74 15.87 0.16
C VAL A 203 1.57 17.11 0.48
N GLY A 204 2.20 17.74 -0.52
CA GLY A 204 3.00 18.96 -0.34
C GLY A 204 4.37 18.73 0.31
N THR A 205 5.02 17.60 0.04
CA THR A 205 6.37 17.27 0.53
C THR A 205 7.42 17.33 -0.59
N THR A 206 8.70 17.40 -0.22
CA THR A 206 9.82 17.46 -1.19
C THR A 206 10.00 16.15 -1.94
N ALA A 207 9.94 15.04 -1.23
CA ALA A 207 9.98 13.69 -1.77
C ALA A 207 9.00 12.78 -1.04
N SER A 208 8.73 11.60 -1.60
CA SER A 208 7.88 10.59 -0.98
C SER A 208 8.27 9.19 -1.42
N VAL A 209 8.19 8.21 -0.52
CA VAL A 209 8.21 6.79 -0.85
C VAL A 209 6.84 6.16 -0.61
N PHE A 210 6.31 5.44 -1.60
CA PHE A 210 5.11 4.63 -1.40
C PHE A 210 5.50 3.25 -0.88
N CYS A 211 4.88 2.82 0.22
CA CYS A 211 5.20 1.61 0.95
C CYS A 211 4.05 0.60 0.84
N TYR A 212 4.35 -0.62 0.38
CA TYR A 212 3.37 -1.71 0.29
C TYR A 212 4.01 -3.09 0.45
N HIS A 213 3.25 -4.11 0.83
CA HIS A 213 3.83 -5.44 1.08
C HIS A 213 4.09 -6.26 -0.19
N GLN A 214 3.36 -5.99 -1.26
CA GLN A 214 3.49 -6.74 -2.50
C GLN A 214 3.10 -5.90 -3.74
N PRO A 215 4.07 -5.38 -4.51
CA PRO A 215 3.76 -4.67 -5.74
C PRO A 215 3.38 -5.65 -6.87
N PRO A 216 2.37 -5.35 -7.71
CA PRO A 216 2.21 -6.06 -8.98
C PRO A 216 3.40 -5.81 -9.90
N ALA A 217 3.69 -6.74 -10.82
CA ALA A 217 4.80 -6.62 -11.77
C ALA A 217 4.80 -5.29 -12.54
N PHE A 218 3.61 -4.77 -12.85
CA PHE A 218 3.40 -3.45 -13.42
C PHE A 218 4.14 -2.32 -12.70
N LEU A 219 4.17 -2.31 -11.36
CA LEU A 219 4.90 -1.28 -10.62
C LEU A 219 6.42 -1.43 -10.76
N ARG A 220 6.92 -2.66 -10.95
CA ARG A 220 8.36 -2.85 -11.24
C ARG A 220 8.69 -2.24 -12.61
N ASP A 221 7.89 -2.49 -13.63
CA ASP A 221 8.11 -1.91 -14.96
C ASP A 221 7.95 -0.39 -14.98
N LEU A 222 6.98 0.14 -14.22
CA LEU A 222 6.79 1.58 -14.01
C LEU A 222 8.04 2.25 -13.43
N TYR A 223 8.61 1.68 -12.36
CA TYR A 223 9.78 2.24 -11.68
C TYR A 223 11.09 2.00 -12.42
N HIS A 224 11.16 0.99 -13.29
CA HIS A 224 12.26 0.80 -14.25
C HIS A 224 12.07 1.60 -15.55
N HIS A 225 11.07 2.48 -15.61
CA HIS A 225 10.80 3.36 -16.75
C HIS A 225 10.56 2.63 -18.08
N ARG A 226 9.98 1.42 -18.00
CA ARG A 226 9.62 0.59 -19.16
C ARG A 226 8.21 0.90 -19.70
N LEU A 227 7.49 1.80 -19.05
CA LEU A 227 6.17 2.27 -19.46
C LEU A 227 6.25 3.73 -19.91
N ALA A 228 5.25 4.17 -20.69
CA ALA A 228 5.14 5.55 -21.13
C ALA A 228 4.89 6.52 -19.97
N TRP A 229 4.06 6.13 -18.99
CA TRP A 229 3.93 6.83 -17.72
C TRP A 229 5.08 6.48 -16.79
N LYS A 230 5.62 7.45 -16.05
CA LYS A 230 6.80 7.27 -15.19
C LYS A 230 6.61 7.98 -13.85
N PRO A 231 7.15 7.43 -12.73
CA PRO A 231 7.16 8.14 -11.46
C PRO A 231 8.02 9.41 -11.54
N ALA A 232 7.56 10.46 -10.88
CA ALA A 232 8.32 11.70 -10.72
C ALA A 232 9.71 11.43 -10.09
N PRO A 233 10.72 12.29 -10.34
CA PRO A 233 12.08 12.10 -9.83
C PRO A 233 12.16 11.92 -8.31
N HIS A 234 11.26 12.57 -7.58
CA HIS A 234 11.16 12.59 -6.13
C HIS A 234 10.19 11.54 -5.55
N GLN A 235 9.71 10.61 -6.37
CA GLN A 235 8.85 9.51 -5.95
C GLN A 235 9.60 8.17 -5.94
N GLY A 236 9.59 7.50 -4.80
CA GLY A 236 10.15 6.17 -4.59
C GLY A 236 9.10 5.10 -4.24
N PHE A 237 9.53 3.83 -4.20
CA PHE A 237 8.70 2.71 -3.78
C PHE A 237 9.49 1.76 -2.88
N LEU A 238 8.85 1.32 -1.78
CA LEU A 238 9.37 0.34 -0.84
C LEU A 238 8.43 -0.85 -0.71
N VAL A 239 9.00 -2.04 -0.82
CA VAL A 239 8.32 -3.29 -0.49
C VAL A 239 8.61 -3.62 0.96
N LEU A 240 7.57 -3.65 1.81
CA LEU A 240 7.70 -3.90 3.25
C LEU A 240 7.23 -5.29 3.62
N ALA A 241 8.11 -6.09 4.22
CA ALA A 241 7.76 -7.40 4.77
C ALA A 241 8.06 -7.46 6.27
N PRO A 242 7.24 -8.13 7.09
CA PRO A 242 7.56 -8.36 8.49
C PRO A 242 8.84 -9.19 8.62
N THR A 243 9.73 -8.82 9.54
CA THR A 243 10.98 -9.54 9.77
C THR A 243 10.70 -10.90 10.37
N GLY A 244 11.23 -11.98 9.78
CA GLY A 244 11.05 -13.35 10.26
C GLY A 244 9.78 -14.05 9.79
N GLU A 245 8.83 -13.34 9.17
CA GLU A 245 7.77 -13.97 8.38
C GLU A 245 8.29 -14.14 6.96
N ARG A 246 8.53 -15.38 6.53
CA ARG A 246 8.78 -15.66 5.11
C ARG A 246 7.50 -15.26 4.38
N ALA A 247 7.59 -14.43 3.34
CA ALA A 247 6.44 -14.04 2.54
C ALA A 247 5.70 -15.31 2.10
N ASP A 248 4.54 -15.57 2.68
CA ASP A 248 3.68 -16.66 2.24
C ASP A 248 3.07 -16.20 0.92
N PRO A 249 3.40 -16.84 -0.23
CA PRO A 249 2.87 -16.47 -1.53
C PRO A 249 1.35 -16.65 -1.62
N THR A 250 0.71 -17.24 -0.60
CA THR A 250 -0.69 -17.66 -0.62
C THR A 250 -1.64 -16.75 0.15
N THR A 251 -1.20 -15.57 0.63
CA THR A 251 -2.13 -14.57 1.18
C THR A 251 -3.01 -14.00 0.06
N ARG A 252 -4.04 -14.76 -0.31
CA ARG A 252 -5.08 -14.31 -1.22
C ARG A 252 -5.85 -13.19 -0.53
N PRO A 253 -6.17 -12.09 -1.22
CA PRO A 253 -7.18 -11.17 -0.72
C PRO A 253 -8.46 -11.97 -0.50
N ASP A 254 -8.97 -11.94 0.74
CA ASP A 254 -10.19 -12.66 1.10
C ASP A 254 -11.30 -12.33 0.10
N HIS A 255 -11.97 -13.37 -0.41
CA HIS A 255 -13.17 -13.17 -1.18
C HIS A 255 -14.15 -12.37 -0.32
N PRO A 256 -14.67 -11.22 -0.81
CA PRO A 256 -15.73 -10.55 -0.11
C PRO A 256 -16.91 -11.52 -0.05
N ASN A 257 -17.23 -12.04 1.14
CA ASN A 257 -18.39 -12.91 1.34
C ASN A 257 -19.60 -12.28 0.64
N ARG A 258 -20.22 -13.09 -0.23
CA ARG A 258 -21.41 -12.71 -1.01
C ARG A 258 -22.53 -12.28 -0.08
#